data_AF-A0AAC9QLF2-F1
#
_entry.id   AF-A0AAC9QLF2-F1
#
_cell.length_a   1.000
_cell.length_b   1.000
_cell.length_c   1.000
_cell.angle_alpha   90.00
_cell.angle_beta   90.00
_cell.angle_gamma   90.00
#
_symmetry.space_group_name_H-M   'P 1'
#
loop_
_entity.id
_entity.type
_entity.pdbx_description
1 polymer ?
#
loop_
_entity_poly.entity_id
_entity_poly.type
_entity_poly.pdbx_seq_one_letter_code
_entity_poly.pdbx_strand_id
1 'polypeptide(L)'
;MTTRKNNNFTDQRHLNNIAWFITSLELNHSIVQFDTPKNFVYQTLNVGKGSGVVYNAVNDAKLYLNVFISKENNINDQKTDRLLIHGNVSGTTTVYVTGQNGSSKDDMGRNGNTQGISLIQVSGTAQEHSFKLEGDYITIDGSPYQYVLSAYGPGSSRGQASLDQKLVSGNGSNFWDYRLQSKYISPRVQPSPPKPAPVPPESLPPVPEPPTPSKPQDPRTPDLPGKRIPAVVPQLPSYLLLPHALFHTGLVDVSNQHELLEIIQNASHEPDKNRKTSFFIRGYGSNHHYTSNLSVFEHGYGADLDYNNVTVGIVLNTLESKHSASSFGVMGSYGQLSLQPRAVKQSQKSVFNKWSGKLYANLHHDTGVYANGFISYDFFKGDVVTLSRGKTAELKGGLLNASLIGGHAIITGYNGLIIEPQLQVIYQSLMFDQARDIDRFDIDLGSHDQLIGRIGGCLTKVVSASEKAHVVSFYTKLHVAHSYEKKRIVHFKDAFQLGAFGSTVETGMGVHAQLSNTITFHGDLLYQHKLTKAGFSGISVSGGLRYQF
;
A
#
# COMPACT_ATOMS: atom_id res chain seq x y z
N MET A 1 -33.15 68.88 -27.33
CA MET A 1 -34.28 67.95 -27.21
C MET A 1 -33.70 66.54 -27.16
N THR A 2 -33.53 65.93 -25.97
CA THR A 2 -34.44 64.90 -25.38
C THR A 2 -34.70 63.73 -26.34
N THR A 3 -34.46 62.45 -25.99
CA THR A 3 -34.93 61.77 -24.77
C THR A 3 -34.11 60.53 -24.39
N ARG A 4 -34.05 60.27 -23.09
CA ARG A 4 -33.51 59.11 -22.35
C ARG A 4 -34.63 58.07 -22.14
N LYS A 5 -34.35 56.76 -22.24
CA LYS A 5 -35.09 55.63 -21.62
C LYS A 5 -34.13 54.43 -21.53
N ASN A 6 -33.37 54.28 -20.44
CA ASN A 6 -33.65 53.48 -19.24
C ASN A 6 -34.04 52.01 -19.50
N ASN A 7 -33.03 51.15 -19.31
CA ASN A 7 -32.98 49.86 -18.60
C ASN A 7 -34.17 48.89 -18.67
N ASN A 8 -33.86 47.64 -19.07
CA ASN A 8 -34.05 46.48 -18.20
C ASN A 8 -33.13 45.33 -18.65
N PHE A 9 -31.93 45.26 -18.07
CA PHE A 9 -31.21 44.01 -17.92
C PHE A 9 -32.01 43.16 -16.94
N THR A 10 -32.81 42.22 -17.45
CA THR A 10 -33.45 41.21 -16.62
C THR A 10 -32.37 40.22 -16.19
N ASP A 11 -32.26 40.05 -14.88
CA ASP A 11 -31.36 39.17 -14.17
C ASP A 11 -31.45 37.72 -14.70
N GLN A 12 -30.46 37.27 -15.47
CA GLN A 12 -30.39 35.90 -16.03
C GLN A 12 -29.84 34.86 -15.04
N ARG A 13 -29.97 35.06 -13.73
CA ARG A 13 -29.37 34.16 -12.72
C ARG A 13 -30.12 32.86 -12.42
N HIS A 14 -31.19 32.50 -13.16
CA HIS A 14 -32.06 31.36 -12.78
C HIS A 14 -32.42 30.33 -13.88
N LEU A 15 -31.73 30.29 -15.03
CA LEU A 15 -32.04 29.33 -16.12
C LEU A 15 -30.95 28.26 -16.36
N ASN A 16 -30.32 27.72 -15.30
CA ASN A 16 -29.21 26.77 -15.46
C ASN A 16 -29.60 25.29 -15.31
N ASN A 17 -30.88 24.93 -15.39
CA ASN A 17 -31.33 23.54 -15.27
C ASN A 17 -32.43 23.20 -16.27
N ILE A 18 -32.20 22.19 -17.12
CA ILE A 18 -33.19 21.69 -18.09
C ILE A 18 -34.03 20.62 -17.39
N ALA A 19 -35.34 20.82 -17.29
CA ALA A 19 -36.23 19.89 -16.59
C ALA A 19 -37.16 19.12 -17.55
N TRP A 20 -37.25 17.80 -17.39
CA TRP A 20 -38.21 16.93 -18.07
C TRP A 20 -39.18 16.31 -17.09
N PHE A 21 -40.38 15.98 -17.59
CA PHE A 21 -41.46 15.41 -16.79
C PHE A 21 -42.05 14.19 -17.50
N ILE A 22 -42.05 13.05 -16.82
CA ILE A 22 -42.64 11.81 -17.30
C ILE A 22 -43.62 11.27 -16.24
N THR A 23 -44.73 10.67 -16.67
CA THR A 23 -45.78 10.15 -15.77
C THR A 23 -45.35 8.90 -15.01
N SER A 24 -44.70 7.97 -15.68
CA SER A 24 -44.19 6.73 -15.11
C SER A 24 -43.01 6.23 -15.93
N LEU A 25 -42.07 5.54 -15.29
CA LEU A 25 -40.89 4.99 -15.94
C LEU A 25 -40.74 3.52 -15.58
N GLU A 26 -40.85 2.65 -16.59
CA GLU A 26 -40.57 1.23 -16.48
C GLU A 26 -39.28 0.92 -17.22
N LEU A 27 -38.29 0.38 -16.50
CA LEU A 27 -36.97 0.05 -17.01
C LEU A 27 -36.79 -1.46 -16.91
N ASN A 28 -36.60 -2.12 -18.05
CA ASN A 28 -36.25 -3.53 -18.12
C ASN A 28 -35.02 -3.66 -19.03
N HIS A 29 -33.85 -3.97 -18.45
CA HIS A 29 -32.58 -3.93 -19.19
C HIS A 29 -32.40 -2.63 -19.99
N SER A 30 -32.66 -1.50 -19.33
CA SER A 30 -32.79 -0.19 -19.97
C SER A 30 -31.83 0.82 -19.36
N ILE A 31 -31.43 1.82 -20.15
CA ILE A 31 -30.52 2.88 -19.74
C ILE A 31 -31.26 4.22 -19.76
N VAL A 32 -31.17 4.96 -18.66
CA VAL A 32 -31.47 6.38 -18.61
C VAL A 32 -30.13 7.11 -18.57
N GLN A 33 -29.86 7.95 -19.56
CA GLN A 33 -28.61 8.69 -19.66
C GLN A 33 -28.87 10.17 -19.89
N PHE A 34 -28.27 10.97 -19.02
CA PHE A 34 -28.24 12.42 -19.16
C PHE A 34 -27.14 12.84 -20.13
N ASP A 35 -27.42 13.83 -20.96
CA ASP A 35 -26.42 14.35 -21.89
C ASP A 35 -25.27 15.00 -21.14
N THR A 36 -24.06 14.92 -21.70
CA THR A 36 -22.89 15.61 -21.12
C THR A 36 -23.18 17.12 -20.99
N PRO A 37 -23.03 17.70 -19.79
CA PRO A 37 -23.32 19.11 -19.55
C PRO A 37 -22.54 20.03 -20.49
N LYS A 38 -23.25 20.97 -21.13
CA LYS A 38 -22.66 22.05 -21.92
C LYS A 38 -22.78 23.36 -21.14
N ASN A 39 -21.69 24.15 -21.07
CA ASN A 39 -21.65 25.42 -20.34
C ASN A 39 -22.10 25.32 -18.86
N PHE A 40 -21.79 24.21 -18.17
CA PHE A 40 -22.21 23.92 -16.79
C PHE A 40 -23.73 23.89 -16.55
N VAL A 41 -24.53 23.68 -17.61
CA VAL A 41 -25.98 23.45 -17.50
C VAL A 41 -26.23 21.96 -17.27
N TYR A 42 -26.84 21.63 -16.14
CA TYR A 42 -27.22 20.27 -15.77
C TYR A 42 -28.71 20.05 -16.00
N GLN A 43 -29.18 18.80 -15.96
CA GLN A 43 -30.57 18.48 -16.27
C GLN A 43 -31.25 17.70 -15.13
N THR A 44 -32.57 17.82 -15.06
CA THR A 44 -33.40 17.17 -14.03
C THR A 44 -34.53 16.39 -14.69
N LEU A 45 -34.65 15.10 -14.36
CA LEU A 45 -35.78 14.27 -14.76
C LEU A 45 -36.75 14.12 -13.58
N ASN A 46 -37.98 14.58 -13.77
CA ASN A 46 -39.08 14.37 -12.84
C ASN A 46 -39.94 13.19 -13.32
N VAL A 47 -40.20 12.23 -12.43
CA VAL A 47 -41.03 11.05 -12.71
C VAL A 47 -42.19 10.98 -11.72
N GLY A 48 -43.42 10.85 -12.22
CA GLY A 48 -44.59 10.66 -11.37
C GLY A 48 -45.32 11.94 -10.96
N LYS A 49 -46.48 11.76 -10.32
CA LYS A 49 -47.35 12.83 -9.80
C LYS A 49 -47.74 12.63 -8.32
N GLY A 50 -47.04 11.77 -7.60
CA GLY A 50 -47.15 11.60 -6.15
C GLY A 50 -47.97 10.40 -5.66
N SER A 51 -48.40 9.46 -6.51
CA SER A 51 -49.14 8.26 -6.06
C SER A 51 -48.76 7.00 -6.84
N GLY A 52 -48.80 5.86 -6.15
CA GLY A 52 -48.48 4.54 -6.71
C GLY A 52 -46.99 4.32 -7.00
N VAL A 53 -46.68 3.17 -7.61
CA VAL A 53 -45.34 2.89 -8.16
C VAL A 53 -45.22 3.61 -9.49
N VAL A 54 -44.31 4.59 -9.57
CA VAL A 54 -44.10 5.43 -10.76
C VAL A 54 -42.73 5.19 -11.40
N TYR A 55 -41.83 4.52 -10.68
CA TYR A 55 -40.51 4.12 -11.16
C TYR A 55 -40.32 2.64 -10.85
N ASN A 56 -40.21 1.81 -11.88
CA ASN A 56 -40.05 0.37 -11.76
C ASN A 56 -38.81 -0.07 -12.52
N ALA A 57 -37.80 -0.57 -11.80
CA ALA A 57 -36.54 -1.03 -12.36
C ALA A 57 -36.42 -2.56 -12.22
N VAL A 58 -36.44 -3.26 -13.34
CA VAL A 58 -36.37 -4.72 -13.40
C VAL A 58 -35.11 -5.13 -14.17
N ASN A 59 -34.44 -6.18 -13.69
CA ASN A 59 -33.19 -6.69 -14.25
C ASN A 59 -32.06 -5.63 -14.26
N ASP A 60 -31.43 -5.36 -15.40
CA ASP A 60 -30.25 -4.48 -15.53
C ASP A 60 -30.63 -3.03 -15.90
N ALA A 61 -31.30 -2.32 -15.00
CA ALA A 61 -31.61 -0.90 -15.17
C ALA A 61 -30.41 -0.02 -14.80
N LYS A 62 -30.02 0.91 -15.67
CA LYS A 62 -28.88 1.81 -15.49
C LYS A 62 -29.26 3.27 -15.55
N LEU A 63 -28.63 4.09 -14.72
CA LEU A 63 -28.80 5.53 -14.66
C LEU A 63 -27.44 6.22 -14.73
N TYR A 64 -27.21 7.03 -15.76
CA TYR A 64 -25.99 7.82 -15.93
C TYR A 64 -26.25 9.28 -15.61
N LEU A 65 -25.54 9.81 -14.62
CA LEU A 65 -25.64 11.19 -14.13
C LEU A 65 -24.30 11.90 -14.25
N ASN A 66 -24.34 13.21 -14.50
CA ASN A 66 -23.16 14.06 -14.47
C ASN A 66 -23.16 14.95 -13.24
N VAL A 67 -21.98 15.20 -12.68
CA VAL A 67 -21.83 16.00 -11.46
C VAL A 67 -20.61 16.92 -11.53
N PHE A 68 -20.73 18.11 -10.98
CA PHE A 68 -19.58 18.97 -10.67
C PHE A 68 -19.27 18.86 -9.19
N ILE A 69 -18.04 18.49 -8.84
CA ILE A 69 -17.63 18.39 -7.43
C ILE A 69 -17.37 19.79 -6.89
N SER A 70 -18.17 20.21 -5.90
CA SER A 70 -18.09 21.52 -5.23
C SER A 70 -18.40 21.39 -3.73
N LYS A 71 -18.03 22.41 -2.94
CA LYS A 71 -18.33 22.51 -1.48
C LYS A 71 -19.76 22.97 -1.16
N GLU A 72 -20.68 22.81 -2.09
CA GLU A 72 -22.00 23.44 -2.02
C GLU A 72 -22.94 22.60 -1.13
N ASN A 73 -23.07 23.03 0.13
CA ASN A 73 -24.03 22.43 1.07
C ASN A 73 -25.48 22.83 0.76
N ASN A 74 -25.67 23.99 0.12
CA ASN A 74 -26.99 24.44 -0.31
C ASN A 74 -27.37 23.71 -1.60
N ILE A 75 -28.52 23.07 -1.61
CA ILE A 75 -28.98 22.24 -2.71
C ILE A 75 -29.15 23.01 -4.03
N ASN A 76 -29.47 24.30 -3.94
CA ASN A 76 -29.67 25.17 -5.11
C ASN A 76 -28.36 25.56 -5.79
N ASP A 77 -27.25 25.50 -5.07
CA ASP A 77 -25.94 25.84 -5.61
C ASP A 77 -25.31 24.61 -6.31
N GLN A 78 -25.70 23.40 -5.89
CA GLN A 78 -25.20 22.13 -6.43
C GLN A 78 -25.44 21.96 -7.93
N LYS A 79 -24.35 21.79 -8.67
CA LYS A 79 -24.31 21.55 -10.11
C LYS A 79 -24.27 20.05 -10.42
N THR A 80 -25.44 19.46 -10.66
CA THR A 80 -25.58 18.03 -10.92
C THR A 80 -26.82 17.72 -11.73
N ASP A 81 -26.77 16.64 -12.49
CA ASP A 81 -27.98 16.01 -13.00
C ASP A 81 -28.76 15.40 -11.84
N ARG A 82 -30.10 15.40 -11.94
CA ARG A 82 -30.98 14.93 -10.87
C ARG A 82 -32.11 14.06 -11.39
N LEU A 83 -32.43 13.02 -10.62
CA LEU A 83 -33.66 12.23 -10.78
C LEU A 83 -34.59 12.48 -9.59
N LEU A 84 -35.74 13.11 -9.83
CA LEU A 84 -36.74 13.43 -8.80
C LEU A 84 -37.98 12.56 -9.03
N ILE A 85 -38.24 11.64 -8.11
CA ILE A 85 -39.32 10.67 -8.22
C ILE A 85 -40.45 11.05 -7.27
N HIS A 86 -41.59 11.42 -7.84
CA HIS A 86 -42.81 11.79 -7.14
C HIS A 86 -43.73 10.56 -7.08
N GLY A 87 -43.46 9.63 -6.18
CA GLY A 87 -44.17 8.36 -6.01
C GLY A 87 -43.26 7.25 -5.48
N ASN A 88 -43.74 6.00 -5.54
CA ASN A 88 -43.00 4.84 -5.04
C ASN A 88 -42.03 4.29 -6.09
N VAL A 89 -40.92 3.74 -5.61
CA VAL A 89 -39.89 3.04 -6.40
C VAL A 89 -39.97 1.55 -6.14
N SER A 90 -39.88 0.75 -7.20
CA SER A 90 -39.74 -0.71 -7.14
C SER A 90 -38.46 -1.17 -7.85
N GLY A 91 -37.76 -2.14 -7.26
CA GLY A 91 -36.53 -2.71 -7.81
C GLY A 91 -35.26 -1.90 -7.51
N THR A 92 -34.19 -2.19 -8.27
CA THR A 92 -32.86 -1.62 -8.07
C THR A 92 -32.28 -1.11 -9.38
N THR A 93 -31.75 0.11 -9.36
CA THR A 93 -31.04 0.72 -10.49
C THR A 93 -29.55 0.89 -10.17
N THR A 94 -28.69 0.51 -11.12
CA THR A 94 -27.25 0.77 -11.04
C THR A 94 -26.95 2.17 -11.55
N VAL A 95 -26.27 2.96 -10.72
CA VAL A 95 -25.96 4.37 -10.95
C VAL A 95 -24.52 4.53 -11.37
N TYR A 96 -24.32 5.19 -12.51
CA TYR A 96 -23.05 5.60 -13.07
C TYR A 96 -22.96 7.11 -12.94
N VAL A 97 -21.84 7.60 -12.40
CA VAL A 97 -21.65 9.03 -12.20
C VAL A 97 -20.38 9.48 -12.90
N THR A 98 -20.52 10.46 -13.79
CA THR A 98 -19.40 11.14 -14.44
C THR A 98 -19.18 12.47 -13.74
N GLY A 99 -18.08 12.60 -13.01
CA GLY A 99 -17.75 13.82 -12.29
C GLY A 99 -16.68 14.66 -12.97
N GLN A 100 -16.85 15.97 -13.00
CA GLN A 100 -15.78 16.95 -13.23
C GLN A 100 -15.36 17.55 -11.90
N ASN A 101 -14.05 17.57 -11.60
CA ASN A 101 -13.58 18.08 -10.32
C ASN A 101 -13.45 19.60 -10.35
N GLY A 102 -14.31 20.28 -9.60
CA GLY A 102 -14.32 21.74 -9.47
C GLY A 102 -13.64 22.29 -8.22
N SER A 103 -13.29 21.42 -7.26
CA SER A 103 -12.87 21.83 -5.92
C SER A 103 -11.86 20.87 -5.27
N SER A 104 -11.43 21.17 -4.04
CA SER A 104 -10.45 20.39 -3.29
C SER A 104 -11.06 19.09 -2.74
N LYS A 105 -10.20 18.13 -2.37
CA LYS A 105 -10.56 16.78 -1.90
C LYS A 105 -11.35 16.75 -0.58
N ASP A 106 -11.33 17.87 0.14
CA ASP A 106 -12.03 18.08 1.41
C ASP A 106 -13.40 18.77 1.26
N ASP A 107 -13.87 19.00 0.02
CA ASP A 107 -15.01 19.88 -0.20
C ASP A 107 -16.37 19.19 -0.29
N MET A 108 -16.44 17.89 -0.61
CA MET A 108 -17.69 17.12 -0.46
C MET A 108 -17.91 16.79 1.01
N GLY A 109 -18.65 17.65 1.71
CA GLY A 109 -18.80 17.68 3.17
C GLY A 109 -18.85 16.32 3.91
N ARG A 110 -18.40 16.38 5.17
CA ARG A 110 -18.44 15.36 6.23
C ARG A 110 -19.80 14.63 6.29
N ASN A 111 -19.82 13.39 6.76
CA ASN A 111 -21.05 12.63 7.04
C ASN A 111 -22.23 13.51 7.54
N GLY A 112 -23.38 13.36 6.90
CA GLY A 112 -24.58 14.11 7.23
C GLY A 112 -25.58 14.10 6.08
N ASN A 113 -26.85 14.18 6.42
CA ASN A 113 -27.97 14.24 5.48
C ASN A 113 -28.08 15.58 4.70
N THR A 114 -27.16 16.53 4.96
CA THR A 114 -27.02 17.81 4.25
C THR A 114 -25.73 17.93 3.44
N GLN A 115 -24.83 16.95 3.52
CA GLN A 115 -23.48 17.04 2.96
C GLN A 115 -23.34 16.16 1.71
N GLY A 116 -22.42 16.49 0.82
CA GLY A 116 -22.31 15.90 -0.52
C GLY A 116 -23.44 16.31 -1.47
N ILE A 117 -23.49 15.70 -2.65
CA ILE A 117 -24.37 16.12 -3.75
C ILE A 117 -25.58 15.20 -3.86
N SER A 118 -26.79 15.77 -3.80
CA SER A 118 -28.04 15.01 -3.94
C SER A 118 -28.30 14.68 -5.40
N LEU A 119 -28.32 13.39 -5.72
CA LEU A 119 -28.47 12.88 -7.08
C LEU A 119 -29.90 12.42 -7.37
N ILE A 120 -30.50 11.74 -6.40
CA ILE A 120 -31.80 11.09 -6.58
C ILE A 120 -32.64 11.35 -5.33
N GLN A 121 -33.89 11.76 -5.53
CA GLN A 121 -34.85 11.89 -4.44
C GLN A 121 -36.15 11.16 -4.75
N VAL A 122 -36.77 10.59 -3.71
CA VAL A 122 -38.03 9.84 -3.83
C VAL A 122 -39.00 10.32 -2.76
N SER A 123 -40.16 10.86 -3.15
CA SER A 123 -41.18 11.29 -2.19
C SER A 123 -42.01 10.15 -1.61
N GLY A 124 -42.10 9.01 -2.31
CA GLY A 124 -42.80 7.82 -1.85
C GLY A 124 -41.89 6.79 -1.19
N THR A 125 -42.31 5.53 -1.22
CA THR A 125 -41.53 4.41 -0.66
C THR A 125 -40.36 4.05 -1.57
N ALA A 126 -39.17 3.95 -0.99
CA ALA A 126 -37.98 3.36 -1.57
C ALA A 126 -37.19 2.61 -0.50
N GLN A 127 -36.08 1.99 -0.87
CA GLN A 127 -35.19 1.25 0.01
C GLN A 127 -33.77 1.79 -0.10
N GLU A 128 -32.94 1.58 0.93
CA GLU A 128 -31.53 2.02 0.94
C GLU A 128 -30.73 1.50 -0.28
N HIS A 129 -31.14 0.35 -0.85
CA HIS A 129 -30.52 -0.26 -2.03
C HIS A 129 -31.34 -0.13 -3.34
N SER A 130 -32.35 0.75 -3.39
CA SER A 130 -33.08 1.04 -4.64
C SER A 130 -32.19 1.68 -5.71
N PHE A 131 -31.14 2.41 -5.29
CA PHE A 131 -30.12 2.96 -6.18
C PHE A 131 -28.75 2.64 -5.60
N LYS A 132 -27.85 2.06 -6.40
CA LYS A 132 -26.51 1.65 -5.99
C LYS A 132 -25.48 2.02 -7.07
N LEU A 133 -24.25 2.31 -6.69
CA LEU A 133 -23.17 2.50 -7.67
C LEU A 133 -22.80 1.18 -8.35
N GLU A 134 -22.12 1.26 -9.49
CA GLU A 134 -21.39 0.11 -10.04
C GLU A 134 -20.16 -0.20 -9.15
N GLY A 135 -20.40 -1.01 -8.12
CA GLY A 135 -19.42 -1.34 -7.08
C GLY A 135 -19.60 -0.52 -5.80
N ASP A 136 -18.65 -0.66 -4.87
CA ASP A 136 -18.74 -0.03 -3.54
C ASP A 136 -18.39 1.46 -3.53
N TYR A 137 -17.68 1.94 -4.56
CA TYR A 137 -17.24 3.32 -4.69
C TYR A 137 -16.95 3.67 -6.16
N ILE A 138 -16.84 4.97 -6.44
CA ILE A 138 -16.26 5.50 -7.68
C ILE A 138 -15.07 6.42 -7.36
N THR A 139 -14.23 6.65 -8.36
CA THR A 139 -13.25 7.74 -8.37
C THR A 139 -13.71 8.82 -9.34
N ILE A 140 -13.23 10.04 -9.15
CA ILE A 140 -13.63 11.19 -9.97
C ILE A 140 -12.40 11.91 -10.48
N ASP A 141 -12.40 12.22 -11.77
CA ASP A 141 -11.38 13.02 -12.45
C ASP A 141 -9.94 12.50 -12.23
N GLY A 142 -9.74 11.19 -12.29
CA GLY A 142 -8.43 10.58 -12.05
C GLY A 142 -7.83 10.92 -10.69
N SER A 143 -8.68 11.03 -9.65
CA SER A 143 -8.22 11.16 -8.26
C SER A 143 -8.30 9.83 -7.53
N PRO A 144 -7.38 9.53 -6.60
CA PRO A 144 -7.34 8.25 -5.89
C PRO A 144 -8.32 8.18 -4.70
N TYR A 145 -9.39 8.97 -4.66
CA TYR A 145 -10.34 8.99 -3.53
C TYR A 145 -11.63 8.26 -3.84
N GLN A 146 -12.18 7.64 -2.81
CA GLN A 146 -13.44 6.93 -2.88
C GLN A 146 -14.61 7.88 -2.62
N TYR A 147 -15.53 7.92 -3.58
CA TYR A 147 -16.85 8.51 -3.44
C TYR A 147 -17.90 7.40 -3.38
N VAL A 148 -18.86 7.52 -2.47
CA VAL A 148 -19.90 6.52 -2.22
C VAL A 148 -21.29 7.16 -2.37
N LEU A 149 -22.28 6.34 -2.71
CA LEU A 149 -23.68 6.76 -2.72
C LEU A 149 -24.30 6.40 -1.36
N SER A 150 -24.75 7.41 -0.63
CA SER A 150 -25.36 7.28 0.70
C SER A 150 -26.85 7.58 0.61
N ALA A 151 -27.70 6.67 1.09
CA ALA A 151 -29.13 6.90 1.17
C ALA A 151 -29.54 7.43 2.54
N TYR A 152 -30.33 8.49 2.58
CA TYR A 152 -30.97 9.04 3.77
C TYR A 152 -32.48 9.01 3.58
N GLY A 153 -33.24 8.65 4.62
CA GLY A 153 -34.69 8.54 4.49
C GLY A 153 -35.34 7.63 5.53
N PRO A 154 -36.65 7.37 5.39
CA PRO A 154 -37.41 6.54 6.31
C PRO A 154 -36.82 5.12 6.47
N GLY A 155 -36.21 4.84 7.63
CA GLY A 155 -35.63 3.52 7.92
C GLY A 155 -34.22 3.30 7.36
N SER A 156 -33.55 4.34 6.84
CA SER A 156 -32.12 4.28 6.46
C SER A 156 -31.24 4.05 7.70
N SER A 157 -30.20 3.22 7.52
CA SER A 157 -29.15 3.02 8.53
C SER A 157 -28.39 4.30 8.88
N ARG A 158 -28.45 5.32 8.02
CA ARG A 158 -27.72 6.60 8.12
C ARG A 158 -28.60 7.75 8.62
N GLY A 159 -29.86 7.47 8.94
CA GLY A 159 -30.83 8.44 9.44
C GLY A 159 -31.71 9.07 8.36
N GLN A 160 -32.56 10.00 8.79
CA GLN A 160 -33.56 10.65 7.96
C GLN A 160 -32.93 11.64 6.96
N ALA A 161 -33.57 11.86 5.81
CA ALA A 161 -33.21 12.91 4.88
C ALA A 161 -33.47 14.30 5.49
N SER A 162 -32.68 15.31 5.11
CA SER A 162 -32.83 16.67 5.64
C SER A 162 -33.87 17.46 4.84
N LEU A 163 -34.79 18.13 5.54
CA LEU A 163 -35.77 19.02 4.89
C LEU A 163 -35.12 20.18 4.12
N ASP A 164 -33.97 20.65 4.58
CA ASP A 164 -33.20 21.73 3.93
C ASP A 164 -32.68 21.32 2.55
N GLN A 165 -32.74 20.03 2.23
CA GLN A 165 -32.28 19.44 0.99
C GLN A 165 -33.43 18.89 0.15
N LYS A 166 -34.69 19.17 0.48
CA LYS A 166 -35.83 18.57 -0.22
C LYS A 166 -36.12 19.30 -1.53
N LEU A 167 -36.20 18.56 -2.63
CA LEU A 167 -36.67 19.02 -3.95
C LEU A 167 -37.95 18.32 -4.41
N VAL A 168 -38.20 17.09 -3.93
CA VAL A 168 -39.42 16.35 -4.26
C VAL A 168 -40.65 16.93 -3.55
N SER A 169 -41.82 16.74 -4.16
CA SER A 169 -43.09 17.23 -3.63
C SER A 169 -43.53 16.50 -2.35
N GLY A 170 -44.44 17.11 -1.58
CA GLY A 170 -45.04 16.55 -0.37
C GLY A 170 -44.55 17.22 0.93
N ASN A 171 -45.27 16.99 2.03
CA ASN A 171 -44.97 17.60 3.32
C ASN A 171 -44.14 16.66 4.21
N GLY A 172 -43.30 17.23 5.07
CA GLY A 172 -42.51 16.47 6.06
C GLY A 172 -41.25 15.80 5.52
N SER A 173 -40.51 15.17 6.42
CA SER A 173 -39.18 14.56 6.19
C SER A 173 -39.25 13.12 5.65
N ASN A 174 -40.44 12.64 5.31
CA ASN A 174 -40.65 11.28 4.81
C ASN A 174 -40.35 11.19 3.31
N PHE A 175 -39.08 11.32 2.96
CA PHE A 175 -38.59 11.15 1.60
C PHE A 175 -37.18 10.54 1.63
N TRP A 176 -36.78 9.93 0.53
CA TRP A 176 -35.43 9.41 0.36
C TRP A 176 -34.57 10.40 -0.41
N ASP A 177 -33.30 10.52 -0.01
CA ASP A 177 -32.27 11.30 -0.68
C ASP A 177 -31.00 10.45 -0.82
N TYR A 178 -30.63 10.13 -2.05
CA TYR A 178 -29.42 9.39 -2.40
C TYR A 178 -28.35 10.41 -2.82
N ARG A 179 -27.33 10.53 -1.98
CA ARG A 179 -26.30 11.56 -2.09
C ARG A 179 -24.94 10.96 -2.37
N LEU A 180 -24.23 11.52 -3.35
CA LEU A 180 -22.82 11.21 -3.57
C LEU A 180 -21.96 11.94 -2.54
N GLN A 181 -21.13 11.19 -1.82
CA GLN A 181 -20.34 11.71 -0.70
C GLN A 181 -18.91 11.17 -0.72
N SER A 182 -17.96 11.99 -0.28
CA SER A 182 -16.60 11.51 0.02
C SER A 182 -16.65 10.50 1.17
N LYS A 183 -15.97 9.37 0.99
CA LYS A 183 -15.76 8.42 2.07
C LYS A 183 -14.59 8.90 2.92
N TYR A 184 -14.72 8.84 4.24
CA TYR A 184 -13.67 9.25 5.17
C TYR A 184 -13.25 8.09 6.07
N ILE A 185 -11.97 8.04 6.41
CA ILE A 185 -11.43 7.13 7.43
C ILE A 185 -11.38 7.89 8.75
N SER A 186 -12.00 7.30 9.78
CA SER A 186 -11.83 7.71 11.18
C SER A 186 -11.04 6.61 11.86
N PRO A 187 -9.88 6.87 12.48
CA PRO A 187 -9.28 5.89 13.35
C PRO A 187 -10.28 5.62 14.48
N ARG A 188 -10.73 4.38 14.60
CA ARG A 188 -11.37 3.94 15.85
C ARG A 188 -10.29 4.11 16.91
N VAL A 189 -10.49 5.00 17.88
CA VAL A 189 -9.68 4.98 19.09
C VAL A 189 -9.89 3.57 19.66
N GLN A 190 -8.87 2.71 19.56
CA GLN A 190 -8.90 1.45 20.31
C GLN A 190 -9.08 1.87 21.78
N PRO A 191 -10.14 1.40 22.48
CA PRO A 191 -10.24 1.67 23.89
C PRO A 191 -8.98 1.11 24.54
N SER A 192 -8.28 1.96 25.29
CA SER A 192 -7.19 1.55 26.16
C SER A 192 -7.63 0.32 26.94
N PRO A 193 -6.77 -0.71 27.12
CA PRO A 193 -7.12 -1.81 27.99
C PRO A 193 -7.57 -1.24 29.35
N PRO A 194 -8.70 -1.71 29.92
CA PRO A 194 -9.21 -1.16 31.15
C PRO A 194 -8.11 -1.22 32.20
N LYS A 195 -7.78 -0.06 32.79
CA LYS A 195 -6.90 0.01 33.94
C LYS A 195 -7.47 -0.95 35.00
N PRO A 196 -6.68 -1.87 35.58
CA PRO A 196 -7.19 -2.80 36.58
C PRO A 196 -7.87 -2.00 37.70
N ALA A 197 -9.13 -2.33 37.99
CA ALA A 197 -9.84 -1.72 39.10
C ALA A 197 -9.11 -2.05 40.42
N PRO A 198 -8.99 -1.10 41.36
CA PRO A 198 -8.52 -1.42 42.70
C PRO A 198 -9.45 -2.45 43.33
N VAL A 199 -8.88 -3.52 43.89
CA VAL A 199 -9.63 -4.54 44.64
C VAL A 199 -10.26 -3.87 45.88
N PRO A 200 -11.59 -3.94 46.09
CA PRO A 200 -12.21 -3.41 47.30
C PRO A 200 -11.93 -4.34 48.50
N PRO A 201 -11.69 -3.80 49.71
CA PRO A 201 -11.62 -4.62 50.92
C PRO A 201 -13.01 -5.16 51.33
N GLU A 202 -12.98 -6.30 52.02
CA GLU A 202 -14.11 -7.14 52.41
C GLU A 202 -15.24 -6.45 53.21
N SER A 203 -16.45 -6.82 52.81
CA SER A 203 -17.77 -6.88 53.47
C SER A 203 -18.01 -6.25 54.86
N LEU A 204 -19.03 -5.38 54.90
CA LEU A 204 -19.93 -5.16 56.04
C LEU A 204 -21.41 -5.40 55.60
N PRO A 205 -22.32 -5.79 56.51
CA PRO A 205 -23.62 -6.41 56.19
C PRO A 205 -24.70 -5.45 55.63
N PRO A 206 -25.78 -5.97 55.01
CA PRO A 206 -26.62 -5.20 54.09
C PRO A 206 -27.64 -4.31 54.81
N VAL A 207 -27.74 -3.06 54.34
CA VAL A 207 -28.83 -2.13 54.64
C VAL A 207 -29.89 -2.24 53.51
N PRO A 208 -31.21 -2.22 53.79
CA PRO A 208 -32.24 -2.37 52.76
C PRO A 208 -32.24 -1.21 51.75
N GLU A 209 -32.31 -1.53 50.45
CA GLU A 209 -32.31 -0.57 49.35
C GLU A 209 -33.61 0.25 49.27
N PRO A 210 -33.54 1.59 49.09
CA PRO A 210 -34.65 2.39 48.58
C PRO A 210 -34.85 2.18 47.06
N PRO A 211 -36.03 2.44 46.50
CA PRO A 211 -36.33 2.18 45.10
C PRO A 211 -35.41 2.98 44.16
N THR A 212 -34.89 2.27 43.15
CA THR A 212 -33.92 2.77 42.17
C THR A 212 -34.53 3.90 41.32
N PRO A 213 -33.92 5.10 41.25
CA PRO A 213 -34.25 6.05 40.21
C PRO A 213 -33.70 5.51 38.88
N SER A 214 -34.50 5.61 37.82
CA SER A 214 -34.11 5.30 36.45
C SER A 214 -32.73 5.90 36.13
N LYS A 215 -31.78 5.04 35.76
CA LYS A 215 -30.42 5.42 35.35
C LYS A 215 -30.51 6.56 34.33
N PRO A 216 -29.86 7.72 34.57
CA PRO A 216 -29.74 8.74 33.53
C PRO A 216 -29.14 8.08 32.29
N GLN A 217 -29.77 8.27 31.12
CA GLN A 217 -29.11 7.96 29.86
C GLN A 217 -27.74 8.63 29.91
N ASP A 218 -26.68 7.85 29.76
CA ASP A 218 -25.34 8.38 29.55
C ASP A 218 -25.46 9.51 28.52
N PRO A 219 -24.97 10.72 28.82
CA PRO A 219 -24.89 11.77 27.82
C PRO A 219 -24.12 11.15 26.66
N ARG A 220 -24.77 11.01 25.49
CA ARG A 220 -24.06 10.70 24.25
C ARG A 220 -22.91 11.67 24.21
N THR A 221 -21.70 11.14 24.34
CA THR A 221 -20.49 11.92 24.23
C THR A 221 -20.63 12.70 22.92
N PRO A 222 -20.62 14.04 22.93
CA PRO A 222 -20.61 14.79 21.69
C PRO A 222 -19.47 14.22 20.85
N ASP A 223 -19.77 13.84 19.61
CA ASP A 223 -18.75 13.45 18.63
C ASP A 223 -17.72 14.60 18.61
N LEU A 224 -16.63 14.43 19.35
CA LEU A 224 -15.45 15.28 19.19
C LEU A 224 -15.14 15.26 17.70
N PRO A 225 -14.82 16.40 17.06
CA PRO A 225 -14.45 16.43 15.66
C PRO A 225 -13.09 15.73 15.53
N GLY A 226 -13.11 14.40 15.55
CA GLY A 226 -11.96 13.57 15.29
C GLY A 226 -11.44 13.98 13.91
N LYS A 227 -10.14 14.23 13.82
CA LYS A 227 -9.48 14.37 12.52
C LYS A 227 -9.88 13.16 11.67
N ARG A 228 -10.39 13.40 10.46
CA ARG A 228 -10.76 12.36 9.47
C ARG A 228 -10.07 12.74 8.18
N ILE A 229 -9.61 11.75 7.43
CA ILE A 229 -9.01 11.97 6.10
C ILE A 229 -9.84 11.27 5.03
N PRO A 230 -9.88 11.81 3.80
CA PRO A 230 -10.51 11.15 2.67
C PRO A 230 -9.97 9.72 2.49
N ALA A 231 -10.87 8.76 2.27
CA ALA A 231 -10.51 7.38 2.02
C ALA A 231 -9.97 7.26 0.59
N VAL A 232 -8.81 6.61 0.47
CA VAL A 232 -8.18 6.35 -0.82
C VAL A 232 -8.59 4.99 -1.38
N VAL A 233 -8.40 4.80 -2.68
CA VAL A 233 -8.65 3.52 -3.36
C VAL A 233 -7.78 2.38 -2.77
N PRO A 234 -8.26 1.12 -2.74
CA PRO A 234 -7.58 0.02 -2.04
C PRO A 234 -6.21 -0.36 -2.61
N GLN A 235 -5.91 0.02 -3.85
CA GLN A 235 -4.62 -0.21 -4.52
C GLN A 235 -3.55 0.82 -4.18
N LEU A 236 -3.93 2.04 -3.76
CA LEU A 236 -2.97 3.11 -3.48
C LEU A 236 -1.93 2.71 -2.42
N PRO A 237 -2.29 2.04 -1.31
CA PRO A 237 -1.31 1.55 -0.34
C PRO A 237 -0.25 0.63 -0.94
N SER A 238 -0.60 -0.25 -1.88
CA SER A 238 0.38 -1.09 -2.58
C SER A 238 1.36 -0.25 -3.37
N TYR A 239 0.90 0.81 -4.05
CA TYR A 239 1.78 1.72 -4.79
C TYR A 239 2.74 2.48 -3.87
N LEU A 240 2.25 2.97 -2.72
CA LEU A 240 3.08 3.68 -1.72
C LEU A 240 4.11 2.77 -1.06
N LEU A 241 3.79 1.49 -0.85
CA LEU A 241 4.66 0.52 -0.19
C LEU A 241 5.67 -0.14 -1.13
N LEU A 242 5.41 -0.17 -2.44
CA LEU A 242 6.23 -0.87 -3.42
C LEU A 242 7.71 -0.41 -3.44
N PRO A 243 8.04 0.90 -3.39
CA PRO A 243 9.43 1.33 -3.32
C PRO A 243 10.18 0.71 -2.14
N HIS A 244 9.56 0.72 -0.95
CA HIS A 244 10.13 0.12 0.26
C HIS A 244 10.32 -1.39 0.13
N ALA A 245 9.32 -2.08 -0.43
CA ALA A 245 9.39 -3.52 -0.66
C ALA A 245 10.55 -3.88 -1.60
N LEU A 246 10.69 -3.19 -2.74
CA LEU A 246 11.76 -3.46 -3.72
C LEU A 246 13.14 -3.13 -3.16
N PHE A 247 13.31 -2.00 -2.49
CA PHE A 247 14.57 -1.68 -1.80
C PHE A 247 14.96 -2.77 -0.80
N HIS A 248 13.99 -3.26 -0.03
CA HIS A 248 14.21 -4.34 0.92
C HIS A 248 14.59 -5.65 0.22
N THR A 249 13.98 -6.02 -0.91
CA THR A 249 14.45 -7.18 -1.69
C THR A 249 15.91 -7.04 -2.13
N GLY A 250 16.34 -5.83 -2.52
CA GLY A 250 17.74 -5.57 -2.84
C GLY A 250 18.66 -5.71 -1.62
N LEU A 251 18.22 -5.31 -0.42
CA LEU A 251 18.99 -5.50 0.82
C LEU A 251 19.08 -6.98 1.23
N VAL A 252 17.99 -7.75 1.05
CA VAL A 252 17.98 -9.20 1.25
C VAL A 252 18.93 -9.87 0.26
N ASP A 253 18.89 -9.49 -1.01
CA ASP A 253 19.83 -9.95 -2.04
C ASP A 253 21.29 -9.66 -1.63
N VAL A 254 21.61 -8.43 -1.22
CA VAL A 254 22.96 -8.03 -0.76
C VAL A 254 23.44 -8.93 0.39
N SER A 255 22.60 -9.12 1.40
CA SER A 255 22.94 -9.90 2.59
C SER A 255 23.21 -11.36 2.27
N ASN A 256 22.43 -11.91 1.35
CA ASN A 256 22.53 -13.29 0.87
C ASN A 256 23.69 -13.52 -0.13
N GLN A 257 24.25 -12.46 -0.71
CA GLN A 257 25.42 -12.52 -1.59
C GLN A 257 26.75 -12.39 -0.86
N HIS A 258 26.77 -11.71 0.28
CA HIS A 258 27.96 -11.59 1.13
C HIS A 258 28.53 -12.96 1.53
N GLU A 259 27.65 -13.90 1.88
CA GLU A 259 28.03 -15.27 2.24
C GLU A 259 28.76 -16.01 1.11
N LEU A 260 28.40 -15.76 -0.16
CA LEU A 260 29.11 -16.36 -1.29
C LEU A 260 30.57 -15.90 -1.34
N LEU A 261 30.82 -14.64 -1.00
CA LEU A 261 32.16 -14.06 -1.06
C LEU A 261 33.04 -14.61 0.07
N GLU A 262 32.49 -14.81 1.27
CA GLU A 262 33.18 -15.52 2.36
C GLU A 262 33.50 -16.99 1.99
N ILE A 263 32.60 -17.67 1.26
CA ILE A 263 32.82 -19.05 0.77
C ILE A 263 33.95 -19.11 -0.27
N ILE A 264 34.07 -18.09 -1.14
CA ILE A 264 35.17 -17.98 -2.10
C ILE A 264 36.48 -17.68 -1.36
N GLN A 265 36.46 -16.82 -0.33
CA GLN A 265 37.64 -16.47 0.47
C GLN A 265 38.22 -17.68 1.22
N ASN A 266 37.38 -18.52 1.84
CA ASN A 266 37.85 -19.69 2.59
C ASN A 266 38.38 -20.84 1.72
N ALA A 267 38.00 -20.90 0.43
CA ALA A 267 38.53 -21.88 -0.52
C ALA A 267 39.90 -21.49 -1.11
N SER A 268 40.28 -20.22 -1.04
CA SER A 268 41.58 -19.71 -1.52
C SER A 268 42.79 -20.18 -0.67
N HIS A 269 42.55 -20.87 0.45
CA HIS A 269 43.60 -21.50 1.24
C HIS A 269 43.99 -22.90 0.75
N GLU A 270 43.40 -23.40 -0.36
CA GLU A 270 43.87 -24.63 -1.01
C GLU A 270 45.11 -24.36 -1.90
N PRO A 271 46.23 -25.08 -1.71
CA PRO A 271 47.52 -24.81 -2.34
C PRO A 271 47.62 -25.33 -3.80
N ASP A 272 46.53 -25.29 -4.58
CA ASP A 272 46.49 -25.93 -5.90
C ASP A 272 46.62 -24.90 -7.04
N LYS A 273 47.76 -24.97 -7.75
CA LYS A 273 48.16 -24.06 -8.85
C LYS A 273 47.32 -24.18 -10.13
N ASN A 274 46.20 -24.90 -10.10
CA ASN A 274 45.37 -25.15 -11.27
C ASN A 274 44.05 -24.37 -11.20
N ARG A 275 43.90 -23.44 -12.15
CA ARG A 275 42.70 -22.66 -12.44
C ARG A 275 41.45 -23.55 -12.45
N LYS A 276 40.58 -23.40 -11.46
CA LYS A 276 39.29 -24.09 -11.41
C LYS A 276 38.14 -23.09 -11.37
N THR A 277 37.44 -22.99 -12.49
CA THR A 277 36.12 -22.33 -12.56
C THR A 277 35.20 -23.05 -11.58
N SER A 278 34.45 -22.29 -10.78
CA SER A 278 33.48 -22.84 -9.83
C SER A 278 32.08 -22.38 -10.19
N PHE A 279 31.12 -23.30 -10.14
CA PHE A 279 29.70 -23.01 -10.32
C PHE A 279 28.99 -23.07 -8.97
N PHE A 280 27.99 -22.23 -8.76
CA PHE A 280 27.14 -22.30 -7.58
C PHE A 280 25.68 -22.03 -7.88
N ILE A 281 24.83 -22.64 -7.07
CA ILE A 281 23.39 -22.43 -7.04
C ILE A 281 22.95 -22.12 -5.60
N ARG A 282 22.04 -21.16 -5.46
CA ARG A 282 21.54 -20.72 -4.15
C ARG A 282 20.05 -20.39 -4.23
N GLY A 283 19.33 -20.77 -3.18
CA GLY A 283 17.93 -20.40 -2.97
C GLY A 283 17.76 -19.72 -1.62
N TYR A 284 16.89 -18.74 -1.54
CA TYR A 284 16.51 -18.11 -0.29
C TYR A 284 15.08 -17.63 -0.30
N GLY A 285 14.46 -17.68 0.87
CA GLY A 285 13.10 -17.24 1.13
C GLY A 285 13.08 -16.37 2.38
N SER A 286 12.29 -15.31 2.35
CA SER A 286 12.15 -14.41 3.48
C SER A 286 10.70 -13.99 3.69
N ASN A 287 10.37 -13.74 4.97
CA ASN A 287 9.10 -13.19 5.39
C ASN A 287 9.37 -12.04 6.36
N HIS A 288 8.96 -10.83 5.96
CA HIS A 288 9.17 -9.61 6.71
C HIS A 288 7.89 -8.78 6.79
N HIS A 289 7.80 -8.01 7.86
CA HIS A 289 6.78 -6.97 7.99
C HIS A 289 7.41 -5.60 8.04
N TYR A 290 6.84 -4.67 7.28
CA TYR A 290 7.19 -3.26 7.29
C TYR A 290 6.25 -2.47 8.20
N THR A 291 6.82 -1.61 9.04
CA THR A 291 6.07 -0.59 9.77
C THR A 291 6.44 0.79 9.26
N SER A 292 5.45 1.65 9.03
CA SER A 292 5.67 3.06 8.69
C SER A 292 5.80 3.93 9.94
N ASN A 293 6.58 5.01 9.84
CA ASN A 293 6.64 6.09 10.83
C ASN A 293 5.51 7.12 10.65
N LEU A 294 4.79 7.08 9.52
CA LEU A 294 3.68 7.96 9.23
C LEU A 294 2.42 7.49 9.96
N SER A 295 1.60 8.45 10.38
CA SER A 295 0.30 8.16 10.97
C SER A 295 -0.74 7.79 9.91
N VAL A 296 -1.87 7.24 10.35
CA VAL A 296 -3.03 6.98 9.45
C VAL A 296 -3.45 8.26 8.71
N PHE A 297 -3.34 9.42 9.36
CA PHE A 297 -3.68 10.72 8.75
C PHE A 297 -2.72 11.19 7.67
N GLU A 298 -1.53 10.61 7.62
CA GLU A 298 -0.49 10.88 6.63
C GLU A 298 -0.41 9.74 5.59
N HIS A 299 -1.45 8.88 5.52
CA HIS A 299 -1.46 7.69 4.66
C HIS A 299 -0.30 6.72 4.97
N GLY A 300 0.05 6.59 6.25
CA GLY A 300 1.02 5.61 6.73
C GLY A 300 0.44 4.20 6.75
N TYR A 301 0.98 3.32 5.92
CA TYR A 301 0.59 1.90 5.85
C TYR A 301 1.73 0.99 6.30
N GLY A 302 1.38 -0.13 6.93
CA GLY A 302 2.28 -1.27 7.12
C GLY A 302 2.08 -2.31 6.03
N ALA A 303 3.02 -3.24 5.90
CA ALA A 303 2.97 -4.29 4.87
C ALA A 303 3.52 -5.61 5.37
N ASP A 304 3.02 -6.71 4.81
CA ASP A 304 3.64 -8.03 4.85
C ASP A 304 4.32 -8.31 3.51
N LEU A 305 5.53 -8.86 3.57
CA LEU A 305 6.43 -9.07 2.46
C LEU A 305 6.98 -10.49 2.48
N ASP A 306 6.67 -11.27 1.46
CA ASP A 306 7.33 -12.56 1.23
C ASP A 306 8.21 -12.44 -0.01
N TYR A 307 9.46 -12.89 0.07
CA TYR A 307 10.38 -12.82 -1.06
C TYR A 307 11.16 -14.11 -1.21
N ASN A 308 11.06 -14.73 -2.38
CA ASN A 308 11.81 -15.94 -2.73
C ASN A 308 12.72 -15.62 -3.90
N ASN A 309 13.97 -16.10 -3.88
CA ASN A 309 14.91 -15.89 -4.98
C ASN A 309 15.79 -17.12 -5.19
N VAL A 310 16.09 -17.41 -6.46
CA VAL A 310 17.09 -18.40 -6.88
C VAL A 310 18.17 -17.68 -7.69
N THR A 311 19.42 -17.87 -7.28
CA THR A 311 20.61 -17.31 -7.92
C THR A 311 21.50 -18.44 -8.43
N VAL A 312 22.02 -18.26 -9.64
CA VAL A 312 23.08 -19.08 -10.22
C VAL A 312 24.25 -18.19 -10.60
N GLY A 313 25.48 -18.68 -10.45
CA GLY A 313 26.64 -17.91 -10.85
C GLY A 313 27.88 -18.73 -11.06
N ILE A 314 28.87 -18.06 -11.66
CA ILE A 314 30.15 -18.63 -12.05
C ILE A 314 31.25 -17.72 -11.53
N VAL A 315 32.21 -18.32 -10.84
CA VAL A 315 33.47 -17.68 -10.45
C VAL A 315 34.45 -17.80 -11.63
N LEU A 316 34.85 -16.65 -12.15
CA LEU A 316 35.84 -16.50 -13.22
C LEU A 316 37.25 -16.38 -12.60
N ASN A 317 38.22 -16.28 -13.50
CA ASN A 317 39.66 -16.30 -13.26
C ASN A 317 40.12 -15.55 -11.99
N THR A 318 40.94 -16.22 -11.18
CA THR A 318 41.67 -15.61 -10.07
C THR A 318 42.98 -14.99 -10.58
N LEU A 319 43.22 -13.71 -10.26
CA LEU A 319 44.49 -13.05 -10.47
C LEU A 319 45.26 -13.07 -9.15
N GLU A 320 46.34 -13.85 -9.11
CA GLU A 320 47.21 -13.97 -7.94
C GLU A 320 48.45 -13.09 -8.11
N SER A 321 48.80 -12.38 -7.04
CA SER A 321 50.04 -11.62 -6.84
C SER A 321 50.77 -12.19 -5.60
N LYS A 322 51.98 -11.69 -5.30
CA LYS A 322 52.80 -12.20 -4.19
C LYS A 322 52.11 -12.20 -2.82
N HIS A 323 51.19 -11.24 -2.59
CA HIS A 323 50.51 -11.04 -1.29
C HIS A 323 49.00 -10.86 -1.41
N SER A 324 48.43 -11.00 -2.61
CA SER A 324 47.01 -10.74 -2.84
C SER A 324 46.43 -11.62 -3.91
N ALA A 325 45.18 -12.03 -3.74
CA ALA A 325 44.40 -12.76 -4.72
C ALA A 325 43.11 -12.00 -5.03
N SER A 326 42.78 -11.90 -6.32
CA SER A 326 41.56 -11.24 -6.79
C SER A 326 40.72 -12.23 -7.59
N SER A 327 39.42 -12.31 -7.33
CA SER A 327 38.48 -13.12 -8.13
C SER A 327 37.34 -12.25 -8.65
N PHE A 328 36.82 -12.64 -9.81
CA PHE A 328 35.70 -11.96 -10.47
C PHE A 328 34.65 -12.99 -10.83
N GLY A 329 33.40 -12.57 -10.99
CA GLY A 329 32.41 -13.46 -11.54
C GLY A 329 31.09 -12.79 -11.88
N VAL A 330 30.19 -13.62 -12.38
CA VAL A 330 28.89 -13.20 -12.88
C VAL A 330 27.79 -14.04 -12.27
N MET A 331 26.63 -13.43 -12.03
CA MET A 331 25.45 -14.12 -11.51
C MET A 331 24.18 -13.68 -12.22
N GLY A 332 23.26 -14.62 -12.36
CA GLY A 332 21.87 -14.36 -12.74
C GLY A 332 20.96 -14.77 -11.59
N SER A 333 19.88 -14.01 -11.34
CA SER A 333 18.87 -14.43 -10.36
C SER A 333 17.45 -14.15 -10.83
N TYR A 334 16.53 -14.98 -10.34
CA TYR A 334 15.09 -14.83 -10.51
C TYR A 334 14.41 -14.87 -9.15
N GLY A 335 13.73 -13.78 -8.82
CA GLY A 335 13.02 -13.63 -7.57
C GLY A 335 11.54 -13.30 -7.76
N GLN A 336 10.74 -13.64 -6.76
CA GLN A 336 9.33 -13.31 -6.68
C GLN A 336 9.05 -12.64 -5.33
N LEU A 337 8.58 -11.40 -5.40
CA LEU A 337 8.15 -10.58 -4.27
C LEU A 337 6.63 -10.62 -4.18
N SER A 338 6.13 -10.88 -2.99
CA SER A 338 4.73 -10.74 -2.60
C SER A 338 4.58 -9.56 -1.65
N LEU A 339 3.67 -8.65 -1.96
CA LEU A 339 3.37 -7.46 -1.16
C LEU A 339 1.90 -7.45 -0.74
N GLN A 340 1.63 -7.37 0.56
CA GLN A 340 0.29 -7.25 1.10
C GLN A 340 0.19 -6.09 2.10
N PRO A 341 -0.52 -5.00 1.77
CA PRO A 341 -0.80 -3.92 2.70
C PRO A 341 -1.64 -4.39 3.91
N ARG A 342 -1.25 -3.96 5.12
CA ARG A 342 -1.96 -4.27 6.36
C ARG A 342 -3.09 -3.27 6.64
N ALA A 343 -4.19 -3.77 7.20
CA ALA A 343 -5.36 -2.98 7.61
C ALA A 343 -6.02 -2.16 6.48
N VAL A 344 -5.89 -2.60 5.23
CA VAL A 344 -6.55 -1.98 4.07
C VAL A 344 -7.70 -2.87 3.61
N LYS A 345 -8.93 -2.41 3.78
CA LYS A 345 -10.13 -3.13 3.31
C LYS A 345 -10.07 -3.25 1.78
N GLN A 346 -10.39 -4.41 1.23
CA GLN A 346 -10.40 -4.72 -0.21
C GLN A 346 -9.03 -4.79 -0.91
N SER A 347 -7.92 -4.61 -0.19
CA SER A 347 -6.59 -4.86 -0.74
C SER A 347 -6.33 -6.37 -0.88
N GLN A 348 -5.56 -6.76 -1.90
CA GLN A 348 -5.09 -8.13 -2.10
C GLN A 348 -3.56 -8.17 -2.19
N LYS A 349 -3.01 -9.36 -1.95
CA LYS A 349 -1.59 -9.66 -2.12
C LYS A 349 -1.22 -9.51 -3.60
N SER A 350 -0.26 -8.61 -3.88
CA SER A 350 0.25 -8.32 -5.21
C SER A 350 1.61 -8.98 -5.41
N VAL A 351 1.87 -9.54 -6.60
CA VAL A 351 3.07 -10.33 -6.88
C VAL A 351 3.91 -9.67 -7.97
N PHE A 352 5.21 -9.55 -7.72
CA PHE A 352 6.19 -8.94 -8.60
C PHE A 352 7.33 -9.92 -8.88
N ASN A 353 7.59 -10.16 -10.15
CA ASN A 353 8.73 -10.97 -10.60
C ASN A 353 9.93 -10.05 -10.84
N LYS A 354 11.12 -10.50 -10.46
CA LYS A 354 12.38 -9.77 -10.56
C LYS A 354 13.42 -10.64 -11.25
N TRP A 355 14.10 -10.09 -12.25
CA TRP A 355 15.23 -10.72 -12.93
C TRP A 355 16.46 -9.84 -12.77
N SER A 356 17.61 -10.41 -12.44
CA SER A 356 18.83 -9.63 -12.21
C SER A 356 20.04 -10.19 -12.95
N GLY A 357 20.88 -9.30 -13.46
CA GLY A 357 22.27 -9.59 -13.83
C GLY A 357 23.23 -8.93 -12.83
N LYS A 358 24.24 -9.68 -12.37
CA LYS A 358 25.17 -9.21 -11.32
C LYS A 358 26.62 -9.48 -11.71
N LEU A 359 27.48 -8.51 -11.43
CA LEU A 359 28.95 -8.62 -11.52
C LEU A 359 29.53 -8.44 -10.13
N TYR A 360 30.51 -9.27 -9.76
CA TYR A 360 31.17 -9.15 -8.47
C TYR A 360 32.68 -9.28 -8.60
N ALA A 361 33.36 -8.72 -7.61
CA ALA A 361 34.80 -8.77 -7.43
C ALA A 361 35.12 -8.99 -5.95
N ASN A 362 36.14 -9.79 -5.70
CA ASN A 362 36.69 -10.05 -4.38
C ASN A 362 38.19 -9.84 -4.43
N LEU A 363 38.72 -9.15 -3.44
CA LEU A 363 40.13 -8.91 -3.22
C LEU A 363 40.49 -9.37 -1.81
N HIS A 364 41.51 -10.22 -1.71
CA HIS A 364 42.01 -10.74 -0.44
C HIS A 364 43.52 -10.53 -0.32
N HIS A 365 43.99 -10.21 0.88
CA HIS A 365 45.39 -10.07 1.23
C HIS A 365 45.78 -11.14 2.26
N ASP A 366 47.00 -11.66 2.18
CA ASP A 366 47.54 -12.68 3.10
C ASP A 366 47.53 -12.27 4.61
N THR A 367 47.32 -10.99 4.92
CA THR A 367 47.17 -10.46 6.29
C THR A 367 45.78 -10.69 6.89
N GLY A 368 44.86 -11.30 6.11
CA GLY A 368 43.46 -11.52 6.47
C GLY A 368 42.53 -10.36 6.09
N VAL A 369 43.07 -9.26 5.56
CA VAL A 369 42.26 -8.12 5.09
C VAL A 369 41.62 -8.46 3.75
N TYR A 370 40.34 -8.13 3.60
CA TYR A 370 39.61 -8.33 2.35
C TYR A 370 38.68 -7.18 2.01
N ALA A 371 38.37 -7.07 0.72
CA ALA A 371 37.38 -6.16 0.18
C ALA A 371 36.56 -6.87 -0.90
N ASN A 372 35.24 -6.87 -0.76
CA ASN A 372 34.32 -7.42 -1.75
C ASN A 372 33.39 -6.35 -2.28
N GLY A 373 33.14 -6.38 -3.58
CA GLY A 373 32.19 -5.49 -4.21
C GLY A 373 31.31 -6.19 -5.23
N PHE A 374 30.10 -5.68 -5.41
CA PHE A 374 29.26 -6.09 -6.53
C PHE A 374 28.40 -4.94 -7.06
N ILE A 375 27.98 -5.10 -8.30
CA ILE A 375 26.98 -4.27 -8.95
C ILE A 375 25.91 -5.19 -9.57
N SER A 376 24.64 -4.86 -9.38
CA SER A 376 23.53 -5.57 -9.99
C SER A 376 22.55 -4.60 -10.63
N TYR A 377 21.97 -5.04 -11.74
CA TYR A 377 20.83 -4.38 -12.34
C TYR A 377 19.67 -5.37 -12.41
N ASP A 378 18.56 -4.99 -11.78
CA ASP A 378 17.38 -5.81 -11.64
C ASP A 378 16.23 -5.20 -12.44
N PHE A 379 15.56 -5.98 -13.29
CA PHE A 379 14.29 -5.62 -13.91
C PHE A 379 13.16 -6.25 -13.11
N PHE A 380 12.10 -5.49 -12.81
CA PHE A 380 10.92 -6.02 -12.13
C PHE A 380 9.64 -5.73 -12.90
N LYS A 381 8.67 -6.63 -12.74
CA LYS A 381 7.33 -6.52 -13.32
C LYS A 381 6.31 -7.21 -12.42
N GLY A 382 5.18 -6.55 -12.15
CA GLY A 382 4.08 -7.18 -11.41
C GLY A 382 2.77 -6.43 -11.53
N ASP A 383 1.69 -7.14 -11.19
CA ASP A 383 0.34 -6.60 -11.21
C ASP A 383 -0.10 -6.26 -9.78
N VAL A 384 -0.67 -5.06 -9.60
CA VAL A 384 -1.38 -4.71 -8.39
C VAL A 384 -2.83 -5.14 -8.53
N VAL A 385 -3.33 -5.81 -7.49
CA VAL A 385 -4.66 -6.42 -7.49
C VAL A 385 -5.46 -6.01 -6.26
N THR A 386 -6.78 -5.90 -6.42
CA THR A 386 -7.74 -5.61 -5.36
C THR A 386 -9.00 -6.45 -5.50
N LEU A 387 -9.73 -6.65 -4.40
CA LEU A 387 -11.03 -7.32 -4.42
C LEU A 387 -12.09 -6.52 -5.20
N SER A 388 -12.00 -5.18 -5.19
CA SER A 388 -12.97 -4.29 -5.82
C SER A 388 -12.81 -4.18 -7.33
N ARG A 389 -11.59 -4.30 -7.86
CA ARG A 389 -11.28 -4.05 -9.27
C ARG A 389 -10.56 -5.20 -9.99
N GLY A 390 -10.10 -6.24 -9.29
CA GLY A 390 -9.19 -7.23 -9.89
C GLY A 390 -7.83 -6.59 -10.16
N LYS A 391 -7.28 -6.77 -11.37
CA LYS A 391 -6.03 -6.12 -11.81
C LYS A 391 -6.23 -4.61 -11.97
N THR A 392 -5.51 -3.80 -11.18
CA THR A 392 -5.62 -2.34 -11.19
C THR A 392 -4.58 -1.69 -12.10
N ALA A 393 -3.31 -2.10 -11.99
CA ALA A 393 -2.22 -1.61 -12.82
C ALA A 393 -1.10 -2.66 -12.91
N GLU A 394 -0.38 -2.65 -14.03
CA GLU A 394 0.87 -3.36 -14.21
C GLU A 394 2.03 -2.37 -13.98
N LEU A 395 2.90 -2.66 -13.00
CA LEU A 395 4.04 -1.82 -12.67
C LEU A 395 5.35 -2.49 -13.08
N LYS A 396 6.27 -1.66 -13.57
CA LYS A 396 7.58 -2.07 -14.08
C LYS A 396 8.64 -1.06 -13.69
N GLY A 397 9.89 -1.50 -13.74
CA GLY A 397 11.02 -0.62 -13.55
C GLY A 397 12.34 -1.37 -13.39
N GLY A 398 13.35 -0.60 -12.98
CA GLY A 398 14.70 -1.08 -12.74
C GLY A 398 15.17 -0.76 -11.32
N LEU A 399 15.96 -1.66 -10.73
CA LEU A 399 16.66 -1.45 -9.47
C LEU A 399 18.16 -1.71 -9.69
N LEU A 400 18.96 -0.66 -9.53
CA LEU A 400 20.41 -0.74 -9.47
C LEU A 400 20.82 -0.95 -8.01
N ASN A 401 21.61 -1.98 -7.73
CA ASN A 401 22.27 -2.14 -6.43
C ASN A 401 23.78 -2.15 -6.61
N ALA A 402 24.49 -1.42 -5.77
CA ALA A 402 25.94 -1.49 -5.65
C ALA A 402 26.31 -1.66 -4.19
N SER A 403 27.27 -2.54 -3.90
CA SER A 403 27.74 -2.71 -2.53
C SER A 403 29.25 -2.90 -2.49
N LEU A 404 29.87 -2.37 -1.44
CA LEU A 404 31.26 -2.58 -1.10
C LEU A 404 31.34 -2.93 0.39
N ILE A 405 31.97 -4.05 0.72
CA ILE A 405 32.26 -4.50 2.07
C ILE A 405 33.77 -4.67 2.25
N GLY A 406 34.29 -4.21 3.38
CA GLY A 406 35.64 -4.48 3.82
C GLY A 406 35.63 -5.16 5.19
N GLY A 407 36.57 -6.06 5.42
CA GLY A 407 36.72 -6.75 6.69
C GLY A 407 38.14 -7.23 6.94
N HIS A 408 38.37 -7.75 8.14
CA HIS A 408 39.66 -8.31 8.54
C HIS A 408 39.45 -9.61 9.30
N ALA A 409 39.88 -10.73 8.72
CA ALA A 409 39.82 -12.03 9.38
C ALA A 409 40.96 -12.19 10.40
N ILE A 410 40.59 -12.25 11.68
CA ILE A 410 41.52 -12.41 12.80
C ILE A 410 41.40 -13.83 13.32
N ILE A 411 42.38 -14.67 12.97
CA ILE A 411 42.48 -16.03 13.49
C ILE A 411 42.93 -15.95 14.94
N THR A 412 42.11 -16.48 15.86
CA THR A 412 42.45 -16.53 17.27
C THR A 412 43.21 -17.82 17.59
N GLY A 413 44.08 -17.78 18.61
CA GLY A 413 44.79 -18.97 19.09
C GLY A 413 43.91 -20.04 19.76
N TYR A 414 42.58 -19.83 19.84
CA TYR A 414 41.63 -20.70 20.54
C TYR A 414 40.92 -21.65 19.58
N ASN A 415 41.52 -22.81 19.32
CA ASN A 415 40.90 -23.96 18.65
C ASN A 415 40.13 -23.62 17.36
N GLY A 416 40.68 -22.85 16.42
CA GLY A 416 40.03 -22.58 15.12
C GLY A 416 38.86 -21.60 15.16
N LEU A 417 38.88 -20.65 16.11
CA LEU A 417 37.94 -19.54 16.18
C LEU A 417 38.48 -18.32 15.41
N ILE A 418 37.66 -17.74 14.54
CA ILE A 418 38.00 -16.61 13.67
C ILE A 418 37.00 -15.47 13.93
N ILE A 419 37.51 -14.25 14.11
CA ILE A 419 36.71 -13.04 14.33
C ILE A 419 36.88 -12.11 13.14
N GLU A 420 35.78 -11.61 12.58
CA GLU A 420 35.77 -10.81 11.36
C GLU A 420 34.96 -9.53 11.55
N PRO A 421 35.56 -8.42 12.03
CA PRO A 421 34.94 -7.10 11.95
C PRO A 421 34.69 -6.71 10.49
N GLN A 422 33.50 -6.15 10.22
CA GLN A 422 33.00 -5.84 8.88
C GLN A 422 32.38 -4.45 8.82
N LEU A 423 32.66 -3.74 7.73
CA LEU A 423 32.05 -2.48 7.36
C LEU A 423 31.57 -2.56 5.91
N GLN A 424 30.33 -2.17 5.66
CA GLN A 424 29.72 -2.23 4.35
C GLN A 424 28.93 -0.97 4.02
N VAL A 425 29.03 -0.56 2.76
CA VAL A 425 28.24 0.50 2.17
C VAL A 425 27.42 -0.10 1.02
N ILE A 426 26.15 0.27 0.96
CA ILE A 426 25.19 -0.22 -0.03
C ILE A 426 24.51 1.00 -0.64
N TYR A 427 24.56 1.13 -1.96
CA TYR A 427 23.82 2.13 -2.71
C TYR A 427 22.74 1.44 -3.54
N GLN A 428 21.53 1.98 -3.50
CA GLN A 428 20.40 1.47 -4.28
C GLN A 428 19.71 2.63 -5.00
N SER A 429 19.44 2.45 -6.28
CA SER A 429 18.69 3.39 -7.12
C SER A 429 17.55 2.66 -7.81
N LEU A 430 16.32 3.09 -7.54
CA LEU A 430 15.09 2.49 -8.01
C LEU A 430 14.38 3.45 -8.96
N MET A 431 14.03 2.97 -10.15
CA MET A 431 13.38 3.74 -11.20
C MET A 431 12.10 3.03 -11.62
N PHE A 432 10.99 3.75 -11.68
CA PHE A 432 9.71 3.22 -12.14
C PHE A 432 9.35 3.77 -13.52
N ASP A 433 8.75 2.90 -14.33
CA ASP A 433 8.05 3.34 -15.53
C ASP A 433 6.71 3.98 -15.13
N GLN A 434 6.28 4.98 -15.88
CA GLN A 434 4.94 5.55 -15.70
C GLN A 434 3.88 4.50 -16.07
N ALA A 435 2.82 4.45 -15.27
CA ALA A 435 1.70 3.55 -15.50
C ALA A 435 0.37 4.31 -15.29
N ARG A 436 -0.73 3.70 -15.73
CA ARG A 436 -2.07 4.24 -15.54
C ARG A 436 -2.96 3.23 -14.82
N ASP A 437 -3.66 3.70 -13.79
CA ASP A 437 -4.56 2.89 -12.99
C ASP A 437 -5.91 2.67 -13.69
N ILE A 438 -6.60 1.57 -13.37
CA ILE A 438 -7.97 1.29 -13.82
C ILE A 438 -8.97 2.40 -13.44
N ASP A 439 -8.77 3.06 -12.30
CA ASP A 439 -9.54 4.22 -11.84
C ASP A 439 -9.08 5.54 -12.51
N ARG A 440 -8.30 5.44 -13.59
CA ARG A 440 -7.89 6.48 -14.56
C ARG A 440 -6.97 7.58 -14.05
N PHE A 441 -6.30 7.38 -12.91
CA PHE A 441 -5.23 8.25 -12.44
C PHE A 441 -3.86 7.76 -12.90
N ASP A 442 -2.95 8.70 -13.14
CA ASP A 442 -1.58 8.38 -13.50
C ASP A 442 -0.77 7.99 -12.25
N ILE A 443 0.04 6.96 -12.41
CA ILE A 443 0.94 6.43 -11.38
C ILE A 443 2.33 6.94 -11.73
N ASP A 444 2.76 7.99 -11.01
CA ASP A 444 4.12 8.51 -11.10
C ASP A 444 4.86 8.31 -9.78
N LEU A 445 5.62 7.22 -9.73
CA LEU A 445 6.49 6.89 -8.61
C LEU A 445 7.89 7.53 -8.77
N GLY A 446 8.26 8.03 -9.95
CA GLY A 446 9.57 8.62 -10.19
C GLY A 446 10.77 7.71 -9.87
N SER A 447 11.89 8.34 -9.52
CA SER A 447 13.12 7.67 -9.09
C SER A 447 13.42 7.92 -7.63
N HIS A 448 14.01 6.92 -6.98
CA HIS A 448 14.33 6.96 -5.56
C HIS A 448 15.73 6.38 -5.34
N ASP A 449 16.52 7.04 -4.48
CA ASP A 449 17.84 6.56 -4.10
C ASP A 449 17.94 6.38 -2.58
N GLN A 450 18.77 5.44 -2.15
CA GLN A 450 19.21 5.31 -0.76
C GLN A 450 20.66 4.84 -0.65
N LEU A 451 21.28 5.28 0.43
CA LEU A 451 22.58 4.81 0.87
C LEU A 451 22.41 4.14 2.23
N ILE A 452 22.84 2.90 2.37
CA ILE A 452 22.80 2.17 3.64
C ILE A 452 24.23 1.94 4.12
N GLY A 453 24.50 2.34 5.35
CA GLY A 453 25.71 1.95 6.07
C GLY A 453 25.42 0.75 6.95
N ARG A 454 26.25 -0.28 6.88
CA ARG A 454 26.16 -1.48 7.73
C ARG A 454 27.48 -1.75 8.40
N ILE A 455 27.46 -1.93 9.72
CA ILE A 455 28.64 -2.23 10.54
C ILE A 455 28.34 -3.45 11.40
N GLY A 456 29.33 -4.31 11.60
CA GLY A 456 29.17 -5.46 12.48
C GLY A 456 30.34 -6.42 12.35
N GLY A 457 30.05 -7.71 12.48
CA GLY A 457 31.05 -8.72 12.26
C GLY A 457 30.52 -10.15 12.30
N CYS A 458 31.40 -11.07 11.95
CA CYS A 458 31.17 -12.50 11.96
C CYS A 458 32.10 -13.18 12.97
N LEU A 459 31.60 -14.22 13.63
CA LEU A 459 32.38 -15.11 14.47
C LEU A 459 32.23 -16.52 13.91
N THR A 460 33.33 -17.10 13.45
CA THR A 460 33.36 -18.41 12.80
C THR A 460 34.14 -19.40 13.66
N LYS A 461 33.58 -20.58 13.87
CA LYS A 461 34.21 -21.72 14.55
C LYS A 461 34.37 -22.86 13.56
N VAL A 462 35.62 -23.22 13.28
CA VAL A 462 35.95 -24.38 12.45
C VAL A 462 36.01 -25.64 13.32
N VAL A 463 35.29 -26.68 12.90
CA VAL A 463 35.28 -28.00 13.53
C VAL A 463 35.74 -29.02 12.48
N SER A 464 36.96 -29.53 12.65
CA SER A 464 37.51 -30.56 11.79
C SER A 464 36.93 -31.93 12.19
N ALA A 465 36.22 -32.60 11.28
CA ALA A 465 35.83 -33.99 11.47
C ALA A 465 36.99 -34.91 11.01
N SER A 466 37.27 -35.95 11.80
CA SER A 466 38.40 -36.87 11.58
C SER A 466 38.25 -37.68 10.28
N GLU A 467 39.38 -37.87 9.60
CA GLU A 467 39.66 -38.62 8.36
C GLU A 467 38.99 -38.14 7.05
N LYS A 468 39.83 -37.51 6.22
CA LYS A 468 39.65 -37.13 4.80
C LYS A 468 38.52 -36.13 4.50
N ALA A 469 38.91 -34.87 4.28
CA ALA A 469 38.22 -33.85 3.49
C ALA A 469 36.85 -33.32 3.97
N HIS A 470 36.42 -33.64 5.20
CA HIS A 470 35.16 -33.13 5.75
C HIS A 470 35.42 -32.06 6.81
N VAL A 471 35.30 -30.79 6.41
CA VAL A 471 35.41 -29.63 7.30
C VAL A 471 34.04 -29.00 7.48
N VAL A 472 33.62 -28.80 8.74
CA VAL A 472 32.38 -28.12 9.08
C VAL A 472 32.71 -26.87 9.86
N SER A 473 32.20 -25.72 9.44
CA SER A 473 32.30 -24.47 10.18
C SER A 473 30.91 -23.95 10.52
N PHE A 474 30.79 -23.42 11.75
CA PHE A 474 29.60 -22.73 12.22
C PHE A 474 29.95 -21.27 12.39
N TYR A 475 29.05 -20.38 11.99
CA TYR A 475 29.28 -18.96 12.16
C TYR A 475 28.04 -18.26 12.71
N THR A 476 28.28 -17.14 13.39
CA THR A 476 27.25 -16.22 13.84
C THR A 476 27.62 -14.81 13.43
N LYS A 477 26.63 -14.04 13.00
CA LYS A 477 26.81 -12.66 12.54
C LYS A 477 25.92 -11.70 13.33
N LEU A 478 26.43 -10.50 13.54
CA LEU A 478 25.70 -9.39 14.12
C LEU A 478 26.03 -8.13 13.33
N HIS A 479 25.01 -7.48 12.78
CA HIS A 479 25.15 -6.23 12.05
C HIS A 479 24.12 -5.20 12.52
N VAL A 480 24.50 -3.94 12.45
CA VAL A 480 23.61 -2.79 12.59
C VAL A 480 23.64 -2.03 11.27
N ALA A 481 22.46 -1.81 10.70
CA ALA A 481 22.30 -1.10 9.43
C ALA A 481 21.46 0.17 9.63
N HIS A 482 21.84 1.23 8.91
CA HIS A 482 21.11 2.49 8.88
C HIS A 482 20.96 2.98 7.44
N SER A 483 19.71 3.28 7.05
CA SER A 483 19.40 3.94 5.77
C SER A 483 19.49 5.45 5.88
N TYR A 484 20.36 6.04 5.06
CA TYR A 484 20.46 7.48 4.83
C TYR A 484 19.65 7.84 3.58
N GLU A 485 18.47 8.40 3.81
CA GLU A 485 17.51 8.75 2.76
C GLU A 485 16.94 10.16 2.97
N LYS A 486 16.52 10.77 1.87
CA LYS A 486 15.76 12.03 1.91
C LYS A 486 14.27 11.70 2.02
N LYS A 487 13.46 12.68 2.46
CA LYS A 487 12.01 12.57 2.39
C LYS A 487 11.59 12.33 0.93
N ARG A 488 10.79 11.29 0.69
CA ARG A 488 10.30 10.90 -0.62
C ARG A 488 8.83 11.26 -0.75
N ILE A 489 8.46 11.78 -1.91
CA ILE A 489 7.09 12.17 -2.24
C ILE A 489 6.78 11.60 -3.62
N VAL A 490 5.64 10.95 -3.75
CA VAL A 490 5.13 10.39 -5.00
C VAL A 490 3.79 11.04 -5.36
N HIS A 491 3.42 11.02 -6.64
CA HIS A 491 2.26 11.77 -7.12
C HIS A 491 1.20 10.85 -7.74
N PHE A 492 -0.02 10.97 -7.22
CA PHE A 492 -1.23 10.34 -7.76
C PHE A 492 -2.30 11.42 -7.85
N LYS A 493 -2.10 12.38 -8.76
CA LYS A 493 -2.74 13.70 -8.80
C LYS A 493 -2.37 14.63 -7.63
N ASP A 494 -2.24 14.12 -6.41
CA ASP A 494 -1.60 14.84 -5.30
C ASP A 494 -0.34 14.14 -4.81
N ALA A 495 0.45 14.91 -4.07
CA ALA A 495 1.62 14.47 -3.33
C ALA A 495 1.25 13.57 -2.13
N PHE A 496 1.86 12.39 -2.08
CA PHE A 496 1.85 11.49 -0.93
C PHE A 496 3.27 11.30 -0.43
N GLN A 497 3.47 11.50 0.87
CA GLN A 497 4.75 11.25 1.52
C GLN A 497 4.94 9.74 1.74
N LEU A 498 6.11 9.22 1.41
CA LEU A 498 6.48 7.85 1.76
C LEU A 498 7.05 7.76 3.18
N GLY A 499 6.92 6.58 3.79
CA GLY A 499 7.52 6.29 5.08
C GLY A 499 9.06 6.29 5.01
N ALA A 500 9.71 6.18 6.15
CA ALA A 500 11.15 5.95 6.21
C ALA A 500 11.49 4.46 6.08
N PHE A 501 12.65 4.11 5.54
CA PHE A 501 13.19 2.74 5.52
C PHE A 501 13.74 2.34 6.89
N GLY A 502 14.37 3.27 7.61
CA GLY A 502 14.76 3.12 9.02
C GLY A 502 16.12 2.45 9.28
N SER A 503 16.35 2.12 10.56
CA SER A 503 17.51 1.38 11.05
C SER A 503 17.11 -0.01 11.52
N THR A 504 18.01 -0.98 11.36
CA THR A 504 17.78 -2.37 11.79
C THR A 504 18.99 -2.96 12.48
N VAL A 505 18.74 -3.91 13.38
CA VAL A 505 19.74 -4.87 13.85
C VAL A 505 19.47 -6.20 13.18
N GLU A 506 20.53 -6.85 12.72
CA GLU A 506 20.52 -8.12 12.02
C GLU A 506 21.37 -9.10 12.83
N THR A 507 20.81 -10.26 13.15
CA THR A 507 21.54 -11.35 13.79
C THR A 507 21.26 -12.64 13.05
N GLY A 508 22.30 -13.42 12.78
CA GLY A 508 22.12 -14.67 12.06
C GLY A 508 23.14 -15.72 12.46
N MET A 509 22.84 -16.95 12.08
CA MET A 509 23.70 -18.10 12.26
C MET A 509 23.66 -18.95 11.01
N GLY A 510 24.78 -19.61 10.72
CA GLY A 510 24.86 -20.50 9.57
C GLY A 510 25.89 -21.59 9.74
N VAL A 511 25.84 -22.51 8.79
CA VAL A 511 26.73 -23.66 8.69
C VAL A 511 27.30 -23.73 7.29
N HIS A 512 28.58 -24.04 7.23
CA HIS A 512 29.30 -24.33 6.01
C HIS A 512 29.93 -25.72 6.16
N ALA A 513 29.66 -26.60 5.20
CA ALA A 513 30.12 -27.98 5.22
C ALA A 513 30.78 -28.33 3.89
N GLN A 514 32.07 -28.66 3.94
CA GLN A 514 32.77 -29.30 2.83
C GLN A 514 32.44 -30.80 2.88
N LEU A 515 31.61 -31.26 1.94
CA LEU A 515 31.18 -32.66 1.86
C LEU A 515 32.17 -33.51 1.03
N SER A 516 32.97 -32.87 0.18
CA SER A 516 34.06 -33.47 -0.59
C SER A 516 35.00 -32.36 -1.10
N ASN A 517 36.10 -32.73 -1.75
CA ASN A 517 36.98 -31.76 -2.41
C ASN A 517 36.30 -30.97 -3.55
N THR A 518 35.12 -31.40 -4.01
CA THR A 518 34.40 -30.79 -5.14
C THR A 518 33.08 -30.15 -4.74
N ILE A 519 32.49 -30.52 -3.60
CA ILE A 519 31.14 -30.12 -3.19
C ILE A 519 31.17 -29.44 -1.82
N THR A 520 30.62 -28.24 -1.78
CA THR A 520 30.44 -27.45 -0.57
C THR A 520 28.98 -27.08 -0.40
N PHE A 521 28.44 -27.28 0.80
CA PHE A 521 27.07 -26.92 1.19
C PHE A 521 27.06 -25.73 2.15
N HIS A 522 26.06 -24.87 2.02
CA HIS A 522 25.82 -23.76 2.95
C HIS A 522 24.35 -23.65 3.33
N GLY A 523 24.11 -23.22 4.57
CA GLY A 523 22.79 -22.86 5.08
C GLY A 523 22.88 -21.74 6.10
N ASP A 524 21.96 -20.77 6.03
CA ASP A 524 21.94 -19.58 6.88
C ASP A 524 20.52 -19.21 7.32
N LEU A 525 20.42 -18.74 8.56
CA LEU A 525 19.23 -18.17 9.16
C LEU A 525 19.55 -16.75 9.64
N LEU A 526 18.81 -15.76 9.15
CA LEU A 526 18.96 -14.35 9.52
C LEU A 526 17.65 -13.81 10.10
N TYR A 527 17.73 -13.21 11.28
CA TYR A 527 16.65 -12.44 11.89
C TYR A 527 16.99 -10.96 11.86
N GLN A 528 16.03 -10.14 11.41
CA GLN A 528 16.13 -8.69 11.36
C GLN A 528 15.08 -8.07 12.29
N HIS A 529 15.48 -7.07 13.06
CA HIS A 529 14.58 -6.29 13.90
C HIS A 529 14.78 -4.79 13.69
N LYS A 530 13.68 -4.04 13.61
CA LYS A 530 13.72 -2.58 13.45
C LYS A 530 14.16 -1.91 14.75
N LEU A 531 14.96 -0.86 14.63
CA LEU A 531 15.38 -0.02 15.76
C LEU A 531 14.66 1.34 15.79
N THR A 532 14.13 1.78 14.65
CA THR A 532 13.41 3.04 14.49
C THR A 532 11.89 2.84 14.43
N LYS A 533 11.13 3.96 14.47
CA LYS A 533 9.65 3.91 14.34
C LYS A 533 9.22 3.22 13.04
N ALA A 534 9.88 3.55 11.94
CA ALA A 534 9.77 2.81 10.68
C ALA A 534 10.84 1.73 10.57
N GLY A 535 10.56 0.67 9.82
CA GLY A 535 11.54 -0.35 9.49
C GLY A 535 10.94 -1.73 9.29
N PHE A 536 11.84 -2.65 8.95
CA PHE A 536 11.52 -4.05 8.66
C PHE A 536 11.87 -4.94 9.84
N SER A 537 11.07 -5.98 10.03
CA SER A 537 11.43 -7.05 10.95
C SER A 537 10.92 -8.37 10.41
N GLY A 538 11.68 -9.44 10.60
CA GLY A 538 11.37 -10.72 9.97
C GLY A 538 12.54 -11.66 9.93
N ILE A 539 12.36 -12.73 9.16
CA ILE A 539 13.30 -13.84 9.08
C ILE A 539 13.60 -14.10 7.60
N SER A 540 14.87 -14.39 7.31
CA SER A 540 15.33 -14.93 6.03
C SER A 540 15.99 -16.28 6.26
N VAL A 541 15.70 -17.24 5.39
CA VAL A 541 16.32 -18.55 5.36
C VAL A 541 16.96 -18.73 3.99
N SER A 542 18.17 -19.27 3.97
CA SER A 542 18.88 -19.51 2.72
C SER A 542 19.73 -20.76 2.75
N GLY A 543 20.04 -21.27 1.56
CA GLY A 543 20.98 -22.36 1.40
C GLY A 543 21.39 -22.56 -0.05
N GLY A 544 22.41 -23.38 -0.25
CA GLY A 544 22.86 -23.70 -1.59
C GLY A 544 24.10 -24.58 -1.64
N LEU A 545 24.63 -24.68 -2.84
CA LEU A 545 25.64 -25.65 -3.21
C LEU A 545 26.67 -25.00 -4.14
N ARG A 546 27.95 -25.26 -3.89
CA ARG A 546 29.04 -24.95 -4.81
C ARG A 546 29.64 -26.25 -5.34
N TYR A 547 29.91 -26.25 -6.64
CA TYR A 547 30.61 -27.30 -7.35
C TYR A 547 31.89 -26.74 -7.97
N GLN A 548 33.03 -27.34 -7.64
CA GLN A 548 34.35 -26.99 -8.16
C GLN A 548 34.79 -28.07 -9.15
N PHE A 549 35.12 -27.64 -10.37
CA PHE A 549 35.50 -28.52 -11.48
C PHE A 549 36.94 -29.03 -11.39
#